data_AF-A0A9P0F3R5-F1
#
_entry.id   AF-A0A9P0F3R5-F1
#
_cell.length_a   1.000
_cell.length_b   1.000
_cell.length_c   1.000
_cell.angle_alpha   90.00
_cell.angle_beta   90.00
_cell.angle_gamma   90.00
#
_symmetry.space_group_name_H-M   'P 1'
#
loop_
_entity.id
_entity.type
_entity.pdbx_description
1 polymer ?
#
loop_
_entity_poly.entity_id
_entity_poly.type
_entity_poly.pdbx_seq_one_letter_code
_entity_poly.pdbx_strand_id
1 'polypeptide(L)'
;MILLVLFVFISVSEASNIDGKPPSHGTFNNLTKTREFIDKSLLIEYILKSRRHIYIAAPPGFGKSTNLQMLKEFFALEVDSSGNFIDPAKILKTEEDFQSPREEVKISASTSTERGTFITDTKGQCVYVNVSKPNGSFGHPLRNYDTFSQLKIHKKSPKLFKAQLARYPVLLVNYESLSTKSFQDYVRSFRLMISKLFDPFSYLLKRNVLTQGSKDEFSLFHDLKLNKELCLDEIILGGERLVHLLSIYHDRKSIILVDNFDVPIRKALLASHLDEESFRRIMWSTSQFVELLIKSRFVSRIVVTGNLRINVTEGLAHISILENEQLFRYYGLTEGDISILARRFDKQINITDVKNWYGGYTVTRECHNLCNTRSTLSYFGTGELKLYRNESHKFENLKKIFNHKSMRRNVQNNTRTTLDTGKKIEQSHLEHLRLAIFNPKQTLTISDKDLILQILLDHGFYSVKDKNRLYVPNIEAMLDIKKLL
;
A
#
# COMPACT_ATOMS: atom_id res chain seq x y z
N MET A 1 46.74 2.05 35.36
CA MET A 1 45.92 0.81 35.50
C MET A 1 44.48 1.19 35.18
N ILE A 2 44.02 1.10 33.93
CA ILE A 2 43.51 -0.09 33.19
C ILE A 2 41.97 0.02 33.08
N LEU A 3 41.52 0.30 31.84
CA LEU A 3 40.31 -0.16 31.11
C LEU A 3 38.91 0.15 31.69
N LEU A 4 37.82 0.47 30.95
CA LEU A 4 37.40 0.57 29.53
C LEU A 4 36.01 1.28 29.58
N VAL A 5 35.75 2.42 28.93
CA VAL A 5 35.24 2.60 27.54
C VAL A 5 33.98 1.79 27.20
N LEU A 6 32.80 2.44 27.18
CA LEU A 6 31.75 2.42 26.12
C LEU A 6 30.42 3.00 26.63
N PHE A 7 30.22 4.31 26.50
CA PHE A 7 28.88 4.92 26.35
C PHE A 7 29.04 6.24 25.59
N VAL A 8 29.34 6.13 24.29
CA VAL A 8 29.25 7.22 23.32
C VAL A 8 28.52 6.65 22.11
N PHE A 9 27.23 6.98 21.99
CA PHE A 9 26.61 7.58 20.81
C PHE A 9 25.16 7.90 21.16
N ILE A 10 24.98 9.11 21.67
CA ILE A 10 23.70 9.81 21.59
C ILE A 10 23.53 10.20 20.12
N SER A 11 22.66 9.48 19.42
CA SER A 11 21.94 9.96 18.25
C SER A 11 20.47 9.70 18.58
N VAL A 12 19.79 10.62 19.27
CA VAL A 12 19.07 11.76 18.63
C VAL A 12 18.77 11.47 17.17
N SER A 13 17.76 10.63 16.93
CA SER A 13 16.85 10.78 15.80
C SER A 13 15.42 10.56 16.28
N GLU A 14 14.71 11.69 16.42
CA GLU A 14 13.26 11.84 16.32
C GLU A 14 12.38 11.40 17.51
N ALA A 15 12.63 12.03 18.66
CA ALA A 15 11.58 12.46 19.57
C ALA A 15 11.23 13.93 19.31
N SER A 16 10.70 14.24 18.12
CA SER A 16 9.97 15.48 17.80
C SER A 16 9.45 15.43 16.36
N ASN A 17 8.44 14.60 16.10
CA ASN A 17 7.62 14.75 14.90
C ASN A 17 6.16 14.75 15.35
N ILE A 18 5.66 15.94 15.69
CA ILE A 18 4.24 16.29 15.52
C ILE A 18 4.03 16.33 14.01
N ASP A 19 3.97 15.16 13.40
CA ASP A 19 3.52 14.87 12.04
C ASP A 19 3.78 13.38 11.84
N GLY A 20 2.72 12.58 11.94
CA GLY A 20 2.76 11.12 11.87
C GLY A 20 3.18 10.57 10.51
N LYS A 21 4.44 10.77 10.12
CA LYS A 21 5.06 10.03 9.03
C LYS A 21 5.50 8.65 9.55
N PRO A 22 5.17 7.56 8.83
CA PRO A 22 5.76 6.25 9.09
C PRO A 22 7.29 6.33 8.89
N PRO A 23 8.07 5.42 9.52
CA PRO A 23 9.51 5.37 9.33
C PRO A 23 9.86 5.33 7.84
N SER A 24 10.93 6.04 7.47
CA SER A 24 11.39 6.16 6.09
C SER A 24 11.45 4.79 5.42
N HIS A 25 10.85 4.69 4.23
CA HIS A 25 10.64 3.42 3.54
C HIS A 25 11.98 2.76 3.18
N GLY A 26 12.46 1.85 4.03
CA GLY A 26 13.34 0.78 3.59
C GLY A 26 12.64 -0.07 2.53
N THR A 27 13.40 -0.64 1.60
CA THR A 27 12.89 -1.68 0.69
C THR A 27 12.24 -2.81 1.47
N PHE A 28 11.33 -3.58 0.87
CA PHE A 28 10.74 -4.74 1.56
C PHE A 28 11.82 -5.75 1.97
N ASN A 29 12.92 -5.88 1.21
CA ASN A 29 14.13 -6.58 1.66
C ASN A 29 14.75 -6.03 2.97
N ASN A 30 14.72 -4.72 3.23
CA ASN A 30 15.19 -4.20 4.52
C ASN A 30 14.21 -4.57 5.63
N LEU A 31 12.90 -4.53 5.34
CA LEU A 31 11.87 -4.92 6.28
C LEU A 31 12.00 -6.39 6.70
N THR A 32 12.30 -7.32 5.78
CA THR A 32 12.40 -8.76 6.09
C THR A 32 13.50 -9.10 7.10
N LYS A 33 14.47 -8.19 7.30
CA LYS A 33 15.59 -8.34 8.23
C LYS A 33 15.29 -7.79 9.62
N THR A 34 14.17 -7.11 9.82
CA THR A 34 13.84 -6.52 11.12
C THR A 34 13.15 -7.52 12.05
N ARG A 35 13.17 -7.26 13.36
CA ARG A 35 12.55 -8.15 14.36
C ARG A 35 11.02 -8.11 14.31
N GLU A 36 10.47 -6.98 13.86
CA GLU A 36 9.06 -6.66 13.66
C GLU A 36 8.43 -7.43 12.48
N PHE A 37 9.25 -7.99 11.58
CA PHE A 37 8.75 -8.58 10.35
C PHE A 37 7.94 -9.84 10.60
N ILE A 38 6.68 -9.82 10.15
CA ILE A 38 5.81 -10.99 10.13
C ILE A 38 5.60 -11.41 8.69
N ASP A 39 6.01 -12.64 8.40
CA ASP A 39 5.93 -13.18 7.05
C ASP A 39 4.49 -13.47 6.63
N LYS A 40 3.98 -12.59 5.76
CA LYS A 40 2.68 -12.66 5.07
C LYS A 40 2.81 -13.03 3.59
N SER A 41 3.95 -13.56 3.15
CA SER A 41 4.26 -13.81 1.72
C SER A 41 3.29 -14.74 0.99
N LEU A 42 2.53 -15.58 1.70
CA LEU A 42 1.44 -16.37 1.10
C LEU A 42 0.29 -15.53 0.54
N LEU A 43 0.25 -14.21 0.83
CA LEU A 43 -0.61 -13.29 0.12
C LEU A 43 -0.35 -13.34 -1.40
N ILE A 44 0.90 -13.54 -1.84
CA ILE A 44 1.24 -13.66 -3.27
C ILE A 44 0.40 -14.76 -3.93
N GLU A 45 0.34 -15.93 -3.31
CA GLU A 45 -0.46 -17.05 -3.80
C GLU A 45 -1.96 -16.74 -3.79
N TYR A 46 -2.45 -16.13 -2.71
CA TYR A 46 -3.85 -15.70 -2.65
C TYR A 46 -4.21 -14.75 -3.80
N ILE A 47 -3.37 -13.75 -4.07
CA ILE A 47 -3.56 -12.77 -5.14
C ILE A 47 -3.59 -13.47 -6.51
N LEU A 48 -2.69 -14.43 -6.75
CA LEU A 48 -2.62 -15.15 -8.01
C LEU A 48 -3.83 -16.06 -8.26
N LYS A 49 -4.39 -16.67 -7.20
CA LYS A 49 -5.60 -17.50 -7.27
C LYS A 49 -6.90 -16.69 -7.28
N SER A 50 -6.85 -15.43 -6.87
CA SER A 50 -7.99 -14.52 -6.86
C SER A 50 -8.33 -14.01 -8.25
N ARG A 51 -9.51 -13.38 -8.38
CA ARG A 51 -9.95 -12.70 -9.61
C ARG A 51 -8.88 -11.77 -10.15
N ARG A 52 -8.85 -11.60 -11.47
CA ARG A 52 -7.80 -10.87 -12.19
C ARG A 52 -7.60 -9.42 -11.72
N HIS A 53 -8.66 -8.72 -11.37
CA HIS A 53 -8.59 -7.37 -10.82
C HIS A 53 -9.34 -7.34 -9.49
N ILE A 54 -8.66 -6.91 -8.43
CA ILE A 54 -9.23 -6.87 -7.09
C ILE A 54 -9.00 -5.50 -6.44
N TYR A 55 -9.95 -5.10 -5.63
CA TYR A 55 -9.84 -4.00 -4.68
C TYR A 55 -9.86 -4.60 -3.28
N ILE A 56 -8.83 -4.35 -2.48
CA ILE A 56 -8.74 -4.77 -1.09
C ILE A 56 -8.99 -3.57 -0.17
N ALA A 57 -10.12 -3.58 0.53
CA ALA A 57 -10.46 -2.61 1.55
C ALA A 57 -9.98 -3.09 2.92
N ALA A 58 -9.21 -2.24 3.61
CA ALA A 58 -8.78 -2.49 4.97
C ALA A 58 -8.63 -1.18 5.74
N PRO A 59 -8.79 -1.18 7.08
CA PRO A 59 -8.56 0.01 7.88
C PRO A 59 -7.12 0.56 7.77
N PRO A 60 -6.87 1.81 8.19
CA PRO A 60 -5.54 2.41 8.19
C PRO A 60 -4.60 1.63 9.12
N GLY A 61 -3.34 1.44 8.71
CA GLY A 61 -2.34 0.77 9.54
C GLY A 61 -2.36 -0.76 9.51
N PHE A 62 -3.17 -1.41 8.67
CA PHE A 62 -3.25 -2.87 8.54
C PHE A 62 -2.23 -3.50 7.57
N GLY A 63 -1.26 -2.73 7.06
CA GLY A 63 -0.19 -3.25 6.19
C GLY A 63 -0.46 -3.21 4.68
N LYS A 64 -1.45 -2.43 4.20
CA LYS A 64 -1.78 -2.30 2.77
C LYS A 64 -0.57 -1.95 1.89
N SER A 65 0.09 -0.84 2.18
CA SER A 65 1.26 -0.37 1.42
C SER A 65 2.43 -1.34 1.48
N THR A 66 2.70 -1.93 2.66
CA THR A 66 3.75 -2.95 2.84
C THR A 66 3.50 -4.19 1.99
N ASN A 67 2.24 -4.66 1.95
CA ASN A 67 1.84 -5.79 1.14
C ASN A 67 1.96 -5.47 -0.36
N LEU A 68 1.58 -4.26 -0.80
CA LEU A 68 1.80 -3.85 -2.20
C LEU A 68 3.29 -3.79 -2.55
N GLN A 69 4.15 -3.29 -1.65
CA GLN A 69 5.59 -3.28 -1.88
C GLN A 69 6.17 -4.70 -1.98
N MET A 70 5.69 -5.64 -1.17
CA MET A 70 6.03 -7.06 -1.29
C MET A 70 5.62 -7.63 -2.66
N LEU A 71 4.40 -7.37 -3.12
CA LEU A 71 3.95 -7.81 -4.44
C LEU A 71 4.79 -7.19 -5.55
N LYS A 72 5.16 -5.90 -5.42
CA LYS A 72 6.06 -5.22 -6.36
C LYS A 72 7.39 -5.94 -6.45
N GLU A 73 8.07 -6.16 -5.33
CA GLU A 73 9.40 -6.79 -5.33
C GLU A 73 9.36 -8.25 -5.80
N PHE A 74 8.26 -8.97 -5.54
CA PHE A 74 8.12 -10.35 -6.00
C PHE A 74 7.91 -10.45 -7.52
N PHE A 75 7.01 -9.64 -8.10
CA PHE A 75 6.64 -9.75 -9.50
C PHE A 75 7.56 -8.99 -10.45
N ALA A 76 8.20 -7.91 -9.99
CA ALA A 76 8.96 -7.00 -10.84
C ALA A 76 10.09 -7.73 -11.55
N LEU A 77 10.06 -7.69 -12.88
CA LEU A 77 11.17 -8.14 -13.70
C LEU A 77 12.42 -7.28 -13.47
N GLU A 78 13.56 -7.91 -13.70
CA GLU A 78 14.87 -7.27 -13.61
C GLU A 78 15.43 -7.06 -15.02
N VAL A 79 16.17 -5.96 -15.19
CA VAL A 79 16.85 -5.64 -16.44
C VAL A 79 18.34 -5.44 -16.20
N ASP A 80 19.17 -5.69 -17.20
CA ASP A 80 20.58 -5.34 -17.12
C ASP A 80 20.78 -3.81 -17.32
N SER A 81 22.03 -3.35 -17.26
CA SER A 81 22.37 -1.93 -17.47
C SER A 81 21.94 -1.37 -18.84
N SER A 82 21.78 -2.25 -19.83
CA SER A 82 21.37 -1.96 -21.20
C SER A 82 19.85 -2.03 -21.38
N GLY A 83 19.11 -2.44 -20.35
CA GLY A 83 17.66 -2.58 -20.37
C GLY A 83 17.16 -3.95 -20.83
N ASN A 84 18.03 -4.95 -21.01
CA ASN A 84 17.60 -6.29 -21.42
C ASN A 84 16.96 -7.04 -20.25
N PHE A 85 15.83 -7.68 -20.52
CA PHE A 85 15.16 -8.55 -19.55
C PHE A 85 16.05 -9.72 -19.11
N ILE A 86 16.18 -9.91 -17.81
CA ILE A 86 16.86 -11.04 -17.18
C ILE A 86 15.84 -12.16 -16.97
N ASP A 87 15.96 -13.28 -17.71
CA ASP A 87 14.98 -14.36 -17.66
C ASP A 87 15.14 -15.23 -16.40
N PRO A 88 14.24 -15.14 -15.40
CA PRO A 88 14.33 -15.91 -14.17
C PRO A 88 14.21 -17.41 -14.42
N ALA A 89 13.51 -17.85 -15.46
CA ALA A 89 13.35 -19.28 -15.73
C ALA A 89 14.65 -19.94 -16.19
N LYS A 90 15.53 -19.20 -16.88
CA LYS A 90 16.86 -19.71 -17.25
C LYS A 90 17.73 -19.89 -16.00
N ILE A 91 17.73 -18.88 -15.13
CA ILE A 91 18.53 -18.85 -13.90
C ILE A 91 18.09 -19.94 -12.91
N LEU A 92 16.78 -20.05 -12.66
CA LEU A 92 16.23 -21.01 -11.68
C LEU A 92 16.29 -22.47 -12.16
N LYS A 93 16.34 -22.73 -13.48
CA LYS A 93 16.56 -24.08 -14.03
C LYS A 93 18.01 -24.52 -13.88
N THR A 94 18.97 -23.63 -14.16
CA THR A 94 20.39 -23.95 -13.99
C THR A 94 20.75 -24.33 -12.54
N GLU A 95 20.01 -23.87 -11.53
CA GLU A 95 20.24 -24.30 -10.14
C GLU A 95 19.79 -25.75 -9.85
N GLU A 96 18.76 -26.28 -10.53
CA GLU A 96 18.33 -27.68 -10.33
C GLU A 96 19.38 -28.66 -10.85
N ASP A 97 20.07 -28.31 -11.94
CA ASP A 97 21.16 -29.13 -12.52
C ASP A 97 22.41 -29.13 -11.62
N PHE A 98 22.63 -28.08 -10.82
CA PHE A 98 23.76 -27.96 -9.90
C PHE A 98 23.49 -28.50 -8.48
N GLN A 99 22.25 -28.88 -8.14
CA GLN A 99 21.88 -29.49 -6.85
C GLN A 99 21.90 -31.04 -6.88
N SER A 100 22.68 -31.65 -7.76
CA SER A 100 23.19 -33.03 -7.58
C SER A 100 24.45 -33.00 -6.67
N PRO A 101 24.73 -34.05 -5.87
CA PRO A 101 25.33 -33.89 -4.55
C PRO A 101 26.76 -33.34 -4.61
N ARG A 102 26.96 -32.15 -4.05
CA ARG A 102 28.30 -31.61 -3.80
C ARG A 102 28.72 -31.99 -2.39
N GLU A 103 29.71 -32.88 -2.31
CA GLU A 103 30.50 -33.16 -1.12
C GLU A 103 31.10 -31.86 -0.56
N GLU A 104 31.10 -31.74 0.76
CA GLU A 104 31.63 -30.59 1.50
C GLU A 104 33.13 -30.42 1.26
N VAL A 105 33.50 -29.39 0.49
CA VAL A 105 34.88 -28.92 0.42
C VAL A 105 35.01 -27.67 1.29
N LYS A 106 35.70 -27.84 2.43
CA LYS A 106 36.20 -26.75 3.29
C LYS A 106 37.13 -25.84 2.49
N ILE A 107 36.88 -24.53 2.45
CA ILE A 107 37.92 -23.55 2.10
C ILE A 107 37.89 -22.35 3.07
N SER A 108 39.09 -22.08 3.56
CA SER A 108 39.56 -21.11 4.53
C SER A 108 39.46 -19.65 4.08
N ALA A 109 39.38 -18.76 5.06
CA ALA A 109 39.36 -17.30 4.91
C ALA A 109 40.68 -16.73 4.36
N SER A 110 40.57 -15.69 3.52
CA SER A 110 41.62 -14.70 3.32
C SER A 110 41.02 -13.32 3.00
N THR A 111 41.47 -12.34 3.77
CA THR A 111 41.19 -10.89 3.68
C THR A 111 41.88 -10.23 2.49
N SER A 112 41.20 -9.32 1.80
CA SER A 112 41.84 -8.15 1.19
C SER A 112 40.84 -7.00 0.99
N THR A 113 41.23 -5.86 1.54
CA THR A 113 40.63 -4.53 1.43
C THR A 113 40.92 -3.92 0.06
N GLU A 114 39.90 -3.41 -0.63
CA GLU A 114 40.07 -2.33 -1.61
C GLU A 114 38.93 -1.32 -1.51
N ARG A 115 39.31 -0.06 -1.28
CA ARG A 115 38.44 1.12 -1.18
C ARG A 115 37.99 1.52 -2.58
N GLY A 116 36.68 1.59 -2.81
CA GLY A 116 36.08 2.19 -4.01
C GLY A 116 35.11 3.31 -3.61
N THR A 117 35.52 4.53 -3.96
CA THR A 117 34.89 5.86 -3.85
C THR A 117 33.35 5.93 -3.87
N PHE A 118 32.81 6.64 -2.87
CA PHE A 118 31.41 7.02 -2.74
C PHE A 118 31.11 8.26 -3.62
N ILE A 119 30.06 8.19 -4.44
CA ILE A 119 29.36 9.38 -4.95
C ILE A 119 28.03 9.46 -4.23
N THR A 120 27.90 10.43 -3.33
CA THR A 120 26.64 10.82 -2.70
C THR A 120 25.96 11.89 -3.55
N ASP A 121 24.71 11.66 -3.97
CA ASP A 121 23.83 12.75 -4.39
C ASP A 121 22.82 13.06 -3.27
N THR A 122 22.94 14.27 -2.74
CA THR A 122 22.06 14.90 -1.78
C THR A 122 20.84 15.48 -2.50
N LYS A 123 19.80 14.67 -2.72
CA LYS A 123 18.40 15.11 -2.92
C LYS A 123 17.48 13.89 -2.88
N GLY A 124 16.73 13.75 -1.79
CA GLY A 124 15.84 12.61 -1.51
C GLY A 124 14.79 12.32 -2.58
N GLN A 125 15.15 11.51 -3.57
CA GLN A 125 14.26 10.70 -4.41
C GLN A 125 14.97 9.35 -4.68
N CYS A 126 14.30 8.25 -4.36
CA CYS A 126 14.83 6.92 -4.63
C CYS A 126 14.75 6.62 -6.13
N VAL A 127 15.88 6.72 -6.81
CA VAL A 127 16.07 6.17 -8.15
C VAL A 127 16.28 4.65 -8.00
N TYR A 128 15.19 3.87 -8.08
CA TYR A 128 15.29 2.42 -8.21
C TYR A 128 15.39 2.07 -9.69
N VAL A 129 16.59 2.19 -10.25
CA VAL A 129 16.87 1.45 -11.48
C VAL A 129 17.06 -0.01 -11.06
N ASN A 130 16.20 -0.91 -11.55
CA ASN A 130 16.41 -2.36 -11.48
C ASN A 130 17.55 -2.78 -12.40
N VAL A 131 18.73 -2.15 -12.31
CA VAL A 131 19.97 -2.65 -12.93
C VAL A 131 20.44 -3.82 -12.10
N SER A 132 20.80 -4.96 -12.71
CA SER A 132 21.47 -6.07 -12.01
C SER A 132 22.74 -5.62 -11.26
N LYS A 133 23.22 -6.44 -10.31
CA LYS A 133 24.55 -6.20 -9.74
C LYS A 133 25.62 -6.41 -10.84
N PRO A 134 26.75 -5.67 -10.85
CA PRO A 134 27.84 -5.95 -11.77
C PRO A 134 28.37 -7.38 -11.59
N ASN A 135 28.84 -7.98 -12.70
CA ASN A 135 29.46 -9.30 -12.72
C ASN A 135 30.60 -9.36 -11.67
N GLY A 136 30.55 -10.35 -10.76
CA GLY A 136 31.53 -10.53 -9.68
C GLY A 136 31.07 -10.15 -8.27
N SER A 137 29.79 -9.84 -8.07
CA SER A 137 29.24 -9.56 -6.73
C SER A 137 28.71 -10.83 -6.03
N PHE A 138 28.96 -10.96 -4.73
CA PHE A 138 28.38 -12.03 -3.91
C PHE A 138 26.83 -11.96 -3.89
N GLY A 139 26.14 -13.06 -4.20
CA GLY A 139 24.68 -13.23 -4.11
C GLY A 139 24.02 -13.78 -5.40
N HIS A 140 22.72 -14.09 -5.36
CA HIS A 140 21.99 -14.65 -6.50
C HIS A 140 21.81 -13.62 -7.64
N PRO A 141 21.82 -14.03 -8.94
CA PRO A 141 21.69 -13.10 -10.07
C PRO A 141 20.40 -12.27 -10.09
N LEU A 142 19.30 -12.84 -9.58
CA LEU A 142 18.04 -12.12 -9.31
C LEU A 142 18.09 -11.53 -7.90
N ARG A 143 17.97 -10.21 -7.78
CA ARG A 143 18.01 -9.51 -6.49
C ARG A 143 16.85 -9.89 -5.58
N ASN A 144 15.67 -10.12 -6.15
CA ASN A 144 14.49 -10.49 -5.37
C ASN A 144 14.55 -11.93 -4.83
N TYR A 145 15.29 -12.84 -5.47
CA TYR A 145 15.38 -14.23 -5.00
C TYR A 145 15.95 -14.36 -3.59
N ASP A 146 17.03 -13.63 -3.27
CA ASP A 146 17.66 -13.63 -1.93
C ASP A 146 16.65 -13.27 -0.83
N THR A 147 15.71 -12.37 -1.15
CA THR A 147 14.68 -11.92 -0.21
C THR A 147 13.58 -12.98 -0.05
N PHE A 148 13.04 -13.49 -1.16
CA PHE A 148 11.85 -14.35 -1.11
C PHE A 148 12.13 -15.84 -0.88
N SER A 149 13.35 -16.32 -1.16
CA SER A 149 13.76 -17.72 -0.92
C SER A 149 13.70 -18.14 0.56
N GLN A 150 13.82 -17.16 1.47
CA GLN A 150 13.75 -17.37 2.92
C GLN A 150 12.31 -17.36 3.46
N LEU A 151 11.34 -16.88 2.66
CA LEU A 151 9.96 -16.65 3.08
C LEU A 151 9.06 -17.88 2.85
N LYS A 152 7.89 -17.88 3.50
CA LYS A 152 6.87 -18.93 3.44
C LYS A 152 6.43 -19.26 2.01
N ILE A 153 6.34 -18.27 1.12
CA ILE A 153 5.93 -18.48 -0.28
C ILE A 153 6.84 -19.46 -1.02
N HIS A 154 8.16 -19.38 -0.79
CA HIS A 154 9.12 -20.29 -1.40
C HIS A 154 8.94 -21.73 -0.87
N LYS A 155 8.81 -21.88 0.45
CA LYS A 155 8.71 -23.18 1.12
C LYS A 155 7.36 -23.88 0.88
N LYS A 156 6.26 -23.13 0.88
CA LYS A 156 4.90 -23.68 0.80
C LYS A 156 4.39 -23.80 -0.63
N SER A 157 4.88 -22.95 -1.55
CA SER A 157 4.36 -22.87 -2.92
C SER A 157 5.49 -22.80 -3.96
N PRO A 158 6.45 -23.75 -3.95
CA PRO A 158 7.68 -23.67 -4.75
C PRO A 158 7.44 -23.63 -6.27
N LYS A 159 6.44 -24.39 -6.77
CA LYS A 159 6.07 -24.37 -8.19
C LYS A 159 5.57 -22.99 -8.64
N LEU A 160 4.73 -22.36 -7.81
CA LEU A 160 4.21 -21.02 -8.06
C LEU A 160 5.33 -19.98 -7.96
N PHE A 161 6.20 -20.11 -6.95
CA PHE A 161 7.35 -19.25 -6.78
C PHE A 161 8.21 -19.19 -8.05
N LYS A 162 8.65 -20.36 -8.55
CA LYS A 162 9.48 -20.45 -9.75
C LYS A 162 8.80 -19.91 -11.00
N ALA A 163 7.48 -20.08 -11.10
CA ALA A 163 6.72 -19.63 -12.26
C ALA A 163 6.47 -18.10 -12.29
N GLN A 164 6.50 -17.43 -11.13
CA GLN A 164 5.94 -16.08 -10.99
C GLN A 164 6.95 -15.02 -10.51
N LEU A 165 8.06 -15.42 -9.87
CA LEU A 165 9.09 -14.50 -9.42
C LEU A 165 9.71 -13.75 -10.61
N ALA A 166 9.84 -12.43 -10.50
CA ALA A 166 10.51 -11.54 -11.46
C ALA A 166 10.00 -11.62 -12.92
N ARG A 167 8.69 -11.85 -13.13
CA ARG A 167 8.13 -12.16 -14.46
C ARG A 167 7.44 -11.00 -15.17
N TYR A 168 7.14 -9.90 -14.49
CA TYR A 168 6.24 -8.87 -14.99
C TYR A 168 6.84 -7.47 -14.88
N PRO A 169 6.62 -6.56 -15.86
CA PRO A 169 6.68 -5.14 -15.58
C PRO A 169 5.64 -4.81 -14.50
N VAL A 170 6.04 -4.09 -13.45
CA VAL A 170 5.14 -3.74 -12.34
C VAL A 170 5.05 -2.23 -12.18
N LEU A 171 3.84 -1.71 -12.30
CA LEU A 171 3.53 -0.30 -12.02
C LEU A 171 3.01 -0.20 -10.60
N LEU A 172 3.70 0.57 -9.75
CA LEU A 172 3.22 0.93 -8.41
C LEU A 172 2.76 2.39 -8.44
N VAL A 173 1.47 2.60 -8.24
CA VAL A 173 0.82 3.91 -8.23
C VAL A 173 0.34 4.20 -6.80
N ASN A 174 0.63 5.38 -6.26
CA ASN A 174 0.19 5.77 -4.93
C ASN A 174 -0.57 7.10 -4.98
N TYR A 175 -1.85 7.06 -4.61
CA TYR A 175 -2.73 8.22 -4.67
C TYR A 175 -2.64 9.13 -3.44
N GLU A 176 -1.91 8.75 -2.39
CA GLU A 176 -1.74 9.59 -1.20
C GLU A 176 -1.13 10.97 -1.53
N SER A 177 -0.25 11.02 -2.54
CA SER A 177 0.41 12.25 -2.98
C SER A 177 -0.48 13.20 -3.77
N LEU A 178 -1.69 12.78 -4.16
CA LEU A 178 -2.62 13.66 -4.87
C LEU A 178 -3.19 14.69 -3.91
N SER A 179 -3.03 15.96 -4.26
CA SER A 179 -3.45 17.08 -3.46
C SER A 179 -4.86 17.53 -3.84
N THR A 180 -5.61 18.04 -2.87
CA THR A 180 -6.97 18.53 -3.07
C THR A 180 -7.12 19.96 -2.53
N LYS A 181 -6.04 20.75 -2.49
CA LYS A 181 -6.09 22.17 -2.06
C LYS A 181 -6.85 23.07 -3.03
N SER A 182 -6.82 22.75 -4.31
CA SER A 182 -7.69 23.28 -5.37
C SER A 182 -7.77 22.25 -6.49
N PHE A 183 -8.67 22.46 -7.46
CA PHE A 183 -8.73 21.58 -8.62
C PHE A 183 -7.46 21.67 -9.48
N GLN A 184 -6.89 22.87 -9.66
CA GLN A 184 -5.63 23.02 -10.40
C GLN A 184 -4.46 22.32 -9.69
N ASP A 185 -4.42 22.37 -8.36
CA ASP A 185 -3.39 21.69 -7.58
C ASP A 185 -3.53 20.16 -7.66
N TYR A 186 -4.76 19.66 -7.70
CA TYR A 186 -5.03 18.25 -7.99
C TYR A 186 -4.47 17.85 -9.35
N VAL A 187 -4.81 18.55 -10.44
CA VAL A 187 -4.31 18.27 -11.79
C VAL A 187 -2.78 18.31 -11.83
N ARG A 188 -2.15 19.31 -11.19
CA ARG A 188 -0.69 19.40 -11.07
C ARG A 188 -0.08 18.20 -10.36
N SER A 189 -0.66 17.79 -9.23
CA SER A 189 -0.19 16.62 -8.49
C SER A 189 -0.40 15.30 -9.24
N PHE A 190 -1.46 15.21 -10.04
CA PHE A 190 -1.74 14.07 -10.92
C PHE A 190 -0.69 13.95 -12.03
N ARG A 191 -0.33 15.06 -12.69
CA ARG A 191 0.80 15.09 -13.65
C ARG A 191 2.10 14.61 -13.04
N LEU A 192 2.39 15.05 -11.81
CA LEU A 192 3.58 14.62 -11.08
C LEU A 192 3.56 13.12 -10.78
N MET A 193 2.40 12.58 -10.39
CA MET A 193 2.23 11.14 -10.18
C MET A 193 2.48 10.36 -11.48
N ILE A 194 1.94 10.82 -12.61
CA ILE A 194 2.14 10.17 -13.92
C ILE A 194 3.61 10.25 -14.34
N SER A 195 4.23 11.42 -14.29
CA SER A 195 5.66 11.58 -14.59
C SER A 195 6.53 10.61 -13.77
N LYS A 196 6.34 10.57 -12.45
CA LYS A 196 7.05 9.66 -11.55
C LYS A 196 6.80 8.17 -11.81
N LEU A 197 5.66 7.83 -12.40
CA LEU A 197 5.34 6.46 -12.76
C LEU A 197 6.24 5.95 -13.91
N PHE A 198 6.72 6.87 -14.76
CA PHE A 198 7.59 6.56 -15.89
C PHE A 198 9.08 6.47 -15.49
N ASP A 199 9.51 7.14 -14.41
CA ASP A 199 10.92 7.18 -13.97
C ASP A 199 11.62 5.80 -13.90
N PRO A 200 11.00 4.73 -13.32
CA PRO A 200 11.67 3.42 -13.23
C PRO A 200 11.93 2.76 -14.59
N PHE A 201 11.30 3.27 -15.65
CA PHE A 201 11.28 2.72 -16.99
C PHE A 201 12.05 3.58 -18.01
N SER A 202 12.85 4.57 -17.58
CA SER A 202 13.65 5.38 -18.51
C SER A 202 14.63 4.55 -19.37
N TYR A 203 14.94 3.30 -18.98
CA TYR A 203 15.73 2.37 -19.79
C TYR A 203 15.06 2.02 -21.13
N LEU A 204 13.75 2.22 -21.28
CA LEU A 204 13.02 2.02 -22.53
C LEU A 204 13.57 2.88 -23.67
N LEU A 205 14.16 4.04 -23.35
CA LEU A 205 14.72 4.98 -24.32
C LEU A 205 16.09 4.55 -24.88
N LYS A 206 16.82 3.68 -24.16
CA LYS A 206 18.22 3.33 -24.48
C LYS A 206 18.38 2.50 -25.75
N ARG A 207 17.40 1.64 -26.07
CA ARG A 207 17.46 0.69 -27.19
C ARG A 207 16.55 1.11 -28.34
N ASN A 208 16.78 0.55 -29.52
CA ASN A 208 15.94 0.72 -30.71
C ASN A 208 14.84 -0.35 -30.80
N VAL A 209 14.24 -0.71 -29.66
CA VAL A 209 13.04 -1.59 -29.62
C VAL A 209 11.79 -0.76 -29.87
N LEU A 210 11.71 0.43 -29.27
CA LEU A 210 10.64 1.39 -29.51
C LEU A 210 10.95 2.26 -30.74
N THR A 211 9.91 2.60 -31.50
CA THR A 211 9.98 3.61 -32.56
C THR A 211 10.26 4.99 -31.97
N GLN A 212 10.69 5.96 -32.79
CA GLN A 212 10.88 7.32 -32.32
C GLN A 212 9.58 7.91 -31.76
N GLY A 213 8.45 7.72 -32.43
CA GLY A 213 7.14 8.17 -31.93
C GLY A 213 6.76 7.57 -30.56
N SER A 214 7.10 6.31 -30.30
CA SER A 214 6.90 5.69 -28.97
C SER A 214 7.83 6.26 -27.90
N LYS A 215 9.06 6.65 -28.27
CA LYS A 215 10.00 7.34 -27.36
C LYS A 215 9.55 8.78 -27.09
N ASP A 216 8.96 9.44 -28.08
CA ASP A 216 8.38 10.76 -27.94
C ASP A 216 7.14 10.70 -27.05
N GLU A 217 6.27 9.69 -27.22
CA GLU A 217 5.14 9.42 -26.32
C GLU A 217 5.61 9.16 -24.89
N PHE A 218 6.65 8.34 -24.69
CA PHE A 218 7.24 8.16 -23.35
C PHE A 218 7.68 9.50 -22.75
N SER A 219 8.40 10.31 -23.52
CA SER A 219 8.94 11.60 -23.07
C SER A 219 7.82 12.60 -22.77
N LEU A 220 6.74 12.61 -23.55
CA LEU A 220 5.58 13.46 -23.38
C LEU A 220 4.92 13.27 -22.00
N PHE A 221 4.81 12.04 -21.50
CA PHE A 221 4.23 11.78 -20.17
C PHE A 221 5.26 11.91 -19.03
N HIS A 222 6.51 11.52 -19.29
CA HIS A 222 7.61 11.54 -18.31
C HIS A 222 8.10 12.95 -17.98
N ASP A 223 8.29 13.83 -18.97
CA ASP A 223 8.80 15.19 -18.74
C ASP A 223 7.68 16.14 -18.30
N LEU A 224 7.83 16.72 -17.10
CA LEU A 224 6.90 17.72 -16.54
C LEU A 224 6.82 19.02 -17.34
N LYS A 225 7.76 19.31 -18.23
CA LYS A 225 7.67 20.47 -19.13
C LYS A 225 6.71 20.16 -20.28
N LEU A 226 6.86 18.98 -20.90
CA LEU A 226 6.04 18.54 -22.02
C LEU A 226 4.61 18.21 -21.56
N ASN A 227 4.46 17.49 -20.45
CA ASN A 227 3.17 17.00 -20.00
C ASN A 227 2.23 18.10 -19.46
N LYS A 228 2.70 19.34 -19.30
CA LYS A 228 1.88 20.49 -18.87
C LYS A 228 0.85 20.89 -19.92
N GLU A 229 1.12 20.62 -21.19
CA GLU A 229 0.25 20.98 -22.32
C GLU A 229 -0.97 20.08 -22.42
N LEU A 230 -0.87 18.83 -21.94
CA LEU A 230 -1.97 17.87 -21.94
C LEU A 230 -3.11 18.34 -21.03
N CYS A 231 -4.38 18.18 -21.40
CA CYS A 231 -5.49 18.35 -20.47
C CYS A 231 -5.60 17.18 -19.47
N LEU A 232 -6.58 17.23 -18.55
CA LEU A 232 -6.77 16.15 -17.57
C LEU A 232 -7.14 14.81 -18.25
N ASP A 233 -7.96 14.87 -19.29
CA ASP A 233 -8.45 13.68 -20.00
C ASP A 233 -7.31 12.97 -20.74
N GLU A 234 -6.34 13.74 -21.24
CA GLU A 234 -5.15 13.22 -21.89
C GLU A 234 -4.13 12.67 -20.88
N ILE A 235 -3.85 13.38 -19.77
CA ILE A 235 -2.85 12.91 -18.78
C ILE A 235 -3.30 11.61 -18.09
N ILE A 236 -4.61 11.39 -17.92
CA ILE A 236 -5.18 10.15 -17.36
C ILE A 236 -4.79 8.92 -18.20
N LEU A 237 -4.58 9.08 -19.51
CA LEU A 237 -4.17 7.98 -20.39
C LEU A 237 -2.73 7.50 -20.12
N GLY A 238 -1.91 8.27 -19.40
CA GLY A 238 -0.47 7.99 -19.25
C GLY A 238 -0.16 6.60 -18.68
N GLY A 239 -1.00 6.10 -17.75
CA GLY A 239 -0.85 4.74 -17.22
C GLY A 239 -1.07 3.67 -18.29
N GLU A 240 -2.09 3.83 -19.13
CA GLU A 240 -2.39 2.93 -20.25
C GLU A 240 -1.29 2.96 -21.31
N ARG A 241 -0.81 4.16 -21.65
CA ARG A 241 0.32 4.33 -22.58
C ARG A 241 1.57 3.64 -22.07
N LEU A 242 1.90 3.77 -20.79
CA LEU A 242 3.07 3.12 -20.22
C LEU A 242 2.99 1.59 -20.30
N VAL A 243 1.84 0.98 -19.97
CA VAL A 243 1.72 -0.49 -20.03
C VAL A 243 1.76 -1.01 -21.47
N HIS A 244 1.29 -0.22 -22.44
CA HIS A 244 1.43 -0.52 -23.85
C HIS A 244 2.91 -0.50 -24.28
N LEU A 245 3.66 0.56 -23.96
CA LEU A 245 5.09 0.67 -24.25
C LEU A 245 5.90 -0.48 -23.62
N LEU A 246 5.58 -0.84 -22.37
CA LEU A 246 6.21 -1.97 -21.67
C LEU A 246 5.88 -3.30 -22.34
N SER A 247 4.66 -3.47 -22.86
CA SER A 247 4.28 -4.68 -23.60
C SER A 247 5.05 -4.80 -24.91
N ILE A 248 5.28 -3.70 -25.64
CA ILE A 248 6.11 -3.72 -26.85
C ILE A 248 7.55 -4.09 -26.50
N TYR A 249 8.09 -3.46 -25.46
CA TYR A 249 9.51 -3.62 -25.13
C TYR A 249 9.87 -5.00 -24.56
N HIS A 250 9.01 -5.54 -23.69
CA HIS A 250 9.30 -6.78 -22.95
C HIS A 250 8.56 -8.00 -23.51
N ASP A 251 7.61 -7.81 -24.42
CA ASP A 251 6.65 -8.86 -24.84
C ASP A 251 5.93 -9.50 -23.64
N ARG A 252 5.50 -8.65 -22.69
CA ARG A 252 4.87 -9.06 -21.43
C ARG A 252 3.75 -8.10 -21.04
N LYS A 253 2.67 -8.67 -20.51
CA LYS A 253 1.63 -7.90 -19.82
C LYS A 253 2.15 -7.38 -18.47
N SER A 254 1.65 -6.23 -18.02
CA SER A 254 2.06 -5.59 -16.77
C SER A 254 1.17 -5.94 -15.58
N ILE A 255 1.71 -5.96 -14.35
CA ILE A 255 0.91 -5.97 -13.12
C ILE A 255 0.82 -4.55 -12.58
N ILE A 256 -0.39 -4.11 -12.19
CA ILE A 256 -0.62 -2.78 -11.63
C ILE A 256 -0.98 -2.90 -10.16
N LEU A 257 -0.30 -2.14 -9.32
CA LEU A 257 -0.52 -2.04 -7.90
C LEU A 257 -0.91 -0.60 -7.58
N VAL A 258 -2.13 -0.38 -7.08
CA VAL A 258 -2.65 0.96 -6.79
C VAL A 258 -2.88 1.08 -5.29
N ASP A 259 -2.12 1.93 -4.63
CA ASP A 259 -2.23 2.22 -3.20
C ASP A 259 -3.07 3.48 -2.95
N ASN A 260 -3.75 3.49 -1.80
CA ASN A 260 -4.50 4.64 -1.31
C ASN A 260 -5.55 5.20 -2.29
N PHE A 261 -6.19 4.33 -3.08
CA PHE A 261 -7.08 4.73 -4.17
C PHE A 261 -8.17 5.73 -3.76
N ASP A 262 -8.77 5.54 -2.59
CA ASP A 262 -9.88 6.37 -2.11
C ASP A 262 -9.45 7.71 -1.52
N VAL A 263 -8.15 7.93 -1.29
CA VAL A 263 -7.63 9.12 -0.60
C VAL A 263 -8.00 10.44 -1.30
N PRO A 264 -7.84 10.60 -2.63
CA PRO A 264 -8.21 11.84 -3.32
C PRO A 264 -9.72 12.11 -3.21
N ILE A 265 -10.54 11.06 -3.37
CA ILE A 265 -12.00 11.13 -3.29
C ILE A 265 -12.42 11.54 -1.88
N ARG A 266 -11.86 10.92 -0.85
CA ARG A 266 -12.15 11.23 0.56
C ARG A 266 -11.69 12.64 0.95
N LYS A 267 -10.47 13.04 0.56
CA LYS A 267 -9.96 14.40 0.83
C LYS A 267 -10.86 15.44 0.14
N ALA A 268 -11.25 15.18 -1.11
CA ALA A 268 -12.14 16.07 -1.84
C ALA A 268 -13.55 16.10 -1.23
N LEU A 269 -14.13 14.96 -0.84
CA LEU A 269 -15.44 14.84 -0.19
C LEU A 269 -15.58 15.77 1.02
N LEU A 270 -14.52 15.91 1.81
CA LEU A 270 -14.49 16.71 3.02
C LEU A 270 -13.91 18.12 2.83
N ALA A 271 -13.48 18.50 1.63
CA ALA A 271 -12.89 19.81 1.35
C ALA A 271 -13.96 20.89 1.14
N SER A 272 -14.13 21.80 2.10
CA SER A 272 -15.11 22.90 2.01
C SER A 272 -14.78 23.95 0.94
N HIS A 273 -13.52 24.03 0.52
CA HIS A 273 -13.02 24.99 -0.46
C HIS A 273 -13.11 24.50 -1.91
N LEU A 274 -13.51 23.25 -2.15
CA LEU A 274 -13.77 22.74 -3.48
C LEU A 274 -15.25 22.90 -3.82
N ASP A 275 -15.56 23.30 -5.05
CA ASP A 275 -16.93 23.23 -5.55
C ASP A 275 -17.32 21.78 -5.92
N GLU A 276 -18.58 21.59 -6.29
CA GLU A 276 -19.11 20.29 -6.66
C GLU A 276 -18.52 19.75 -7.97
N GLU A 277 -18.25 20.64 -8.94
CA GLU A 277 -17.69 20.23 -10.22
C GLU A 277 -16.27 19.70 -10.04
N SER A 278 -15.44 20.40 -9.27
CA SER A 278 -14.10 19.99 -8.88
C SER A 278 -14.12 18.64 -8.17
N PHE A 279 -15.06 18.44 -7.25
CA PHE A 279 -15.26 17.15 -6.58
C PHE A 279 -15.59 16.03 -7.58
N ARG A 280 -16.57 16.24 -8.46
CA ARG A 280 -16.95 15.27 -9.50
C ARG A 280 -15.78 14.95 -10.43
N ARG A 281 -15.03 15.96 -10.88
CA ARG A 281 -13.86 15.77 -11.76
C ARG A 281 -12.70 15.03 -11.08
N ILE A 282 -12.47 15.28 -9.79
CA ILE A 282 -11.49 14.50 -8.99
C ILE A 282 -11.93 13.05 -8.90
N MET A 283 -13.20 12.79 -8.55
CA MET A 283 -13.73 11.44 -8.41
C MET A 283 -13.71 10.67 -9.74
N TRP A 284 -14.15 11.31 -10.82
CA TRP A 284 -14.09 10.77 -12.17
C TRP A 284 -12.67 10.42 -12.57
N SER A 285 -11.73 11.36 -12.51
CA SER A 285 -10.34 11.12 -12.94
C SER A 285 -9.61 10.06 -12.14
N THR A 286 -9.84 10.02 -10.81
CA THR A 286 -9.33 8.97 -9.91
C THR A 286 -9.82 7.59 -10.36
N SER A 287 -11.12 7.48 -10.69
CA SER A 287 -11.76 6.23 -11.12
C SER A 287 -11.34 5.83 -12.54
N GLN A 288 -11.33 6.78 -13.47
CA GLN A 288 -11.04 6.55 -14.89
C GLN A 288 -9.63 6.04 -15.14
N PHE A 289 -8.64 6.52 -14.39
CA PHE A 289 -7.28 6.00 -14.51
C PHE A 289 -7.21 4.49 -14.29
N VAL A 290 -7.89 3.99 -13.24
CA VAL A 290 -7.94 2.55 -12.94
C VAL A 290 -8.81 1.81 -13.96
N GLU A 291 -9.93 2.39 -14.37
CA GLU A 291 -10.83 1.79 -15.36
C GLU A 291 -10.15 1.57 -16.72
N LEU A 292 -9.37 2.52 -17.22
CA LEU A 292 -8.61 2.39 -18.46
C LEU A 292 -7.59 1.24 -18.40
N LEU A 293 -6.91 1.10 -17.26
CA LEU A 293 -5.98 0.00 -17.02
C LEU A 293 -6.68 -1.36 -16.93
N ILE A 294 -7.88 -1.42 -16.34
CA ILE A 294 -8.69 -2.64 -16.30
C ILE A 294 -9.08 -3.08 -17.72
N LYS A 295 -9.46 -2.14 -18.58
CA LYS A 295 -9.87 -2.39 -19.97
C LYS A 295 -8.68 -2.73 -20.89
N SER A 296 -7.45 -2.38 -20.51
CA SER A 296 -6.28 -2.60 -21.36
C SER A 296 -5.89 -4.08 -21.50
N ARG A 297 -5.72 -4.53 -22.74
CA ARG A 297 -5.26 -5.90 -23.05
C ARG A 297 -3.82 -6.18 -22.59
N PHE A 298 -3.04 -5.12 -22.33
CA PHE A 298 -1.64 -5.16 -21.91
C PHE A 298 -1.45 -5.31 -20.40
N VAL A 299 -2.54 -5.31 -19.64
CA VAL A 299 -2.50 -5.53 -18.19
C VAL A 299 -2.75 -7.00 -17.89
N SER A 300 -1.92 -7.62 -17.04
CA SER A 300 -2.13 -8.99 -16.56
C SER A 300 -3.12 -9.00 -15.40
N ARG A 301 -2.89 -8.14 -14.39
CA ARG A 301 -3.60 -8.13 -13.12
C ARG A 301 -3.51 -6.75 -12.48
N ILE A 302 -4.54 -6.39 -11.70
CA ILE A 302 -4.57 -5.16 -10.90
C ILE A 302 -4.90 -5.49 -9.46
N VAL A 303 -4.13 -4.94 -8.53
CA VAL A 303 -4.43 -4.96 -7.09
C VAL A 303 -4.56 -3.52 -6.62
N VAL A 304 -5.79 -3.10 -6.34
CA VAL A 304 -6.11 -1.81 -5.75
C VAL A 304 -6.23 -1.98 -4.25
N THR A 305 -5.76 -1.02 -3.47
CA THR A 305 -5.99 -0.97 -2.02
C THR A 305 -6.49 0.40 -1.60
N GLY A 306 -7.27 0.39 -0.52
CA GLY A 306 -7.77 1.61 0.09
C GLY A 306 -8.58 1.31 1.34
N ASN A 307 -9.24 2.34 1.85
CA ASN A 307 -10.12 2.23 3.01
C ASN A 307 -11.57 2.03 2.57
N LEU A 308 -12.07 2.87 1.66
CA LEU A 308 -13.48 2.91 1.26
C LEU A 308 -13.79 1.98 0.07
N ARG A 309 -14.91 1.25 0.14
CA ARG A 309 -15.36 0.37 -0.96
C ARG A 309 -16.16 1.14 -2.01
N ILE A 310 -15.50 2.08 -2.68
CA ILE A 310 -16.10 2.92 -3.72
C ILE A 310 -16.31 2.07 -4.98
N ASN A 311 -17.52 2.08 -5.56
CA ASN A 311 -17.78 1.37 -6.80
C ASN A 311 -17.13 2.13 -7.97
N VAL A 312 -16.14 1.50 -8.61
CA VAL A 312 -15.37 2.09 -9.72
C VAL A 312 -15.84 1.53 -11.06
N THR A 313 -15.85 0.21 -11.19
CA THR A 313 -16.24 -0.51 -12.40
C THR A 313 -16.58 -1.95 -12.09
N GLU A 314 -17.42 -2.58 -12.90
CA GLU A 314 -17.82 -3.99 -12.74
C GLU A 314 -16.64 -4.97 -12.85
N GLY A 315 -15.60 -4.59 -13.59
CA GLY A 315 -14.38 -5.39 -13.76
C GLY A 315 -13.51 -5.51 -12.51
N LEU A 316 -13.83 -4.79 -11.42
CA LEU A 316 -13.06 -4.74 -10.18
C LEU A 316 -13.78 -5.46 -9.04
N ALA A 317 -13.21 -6.58 -8.57
CA ALA A 317 -13.79 -7.34 -7.46
C ALA A 317 -13.40 -6.72 -6.11
N HIS A 318 -14.37 -6.22 -5.35
CA HIS A 318 -14.14 -5.63 -4.03
C HIS A 318 -14.14 -6.69 -2.94
N ILE A 319 -13.14 -6.63 -2.06
CA ILE A 319 -12.98 -7.54 -0.93
C ILE A 319 -12.61 -6.71 0.30
N SER A 320 -13.41 -6.81 1.36
CA SER A 320 -13.05 -6.27 2.68
C SER A 320 -12.31 -7.33 3.49
N ILE A 321 -11.23 -6.94 4.17
CA ILE A 321 -10.52 -7.87 5.08
C ILE A 321 -11.38 -8.29 6.27
N LEU A 322 -12.37 -7.49 6.66
CA LEU A 322 -13.26 -7.78 7.79
C LEU A 322 -14.39 -8.75 7.40
N GLU A 323 -14.53 -9.07 6.11
CA GLU A 323 -15.60 -9.93 5.58
C GLU A 323 -15.04 -11.19 4.90
N ASN A 324 -13.73 -11.31 4.73
CA ASN A 324 -13.11 -12.40 3.97
C ASN A 324 -12.24 -13.31 4.86
N GLU A 325 -12.72 -14.53 5.08
CA GLU A 325 -12.12 -15.58 5.94
C GLU A 325 -10.74 -16.08 5.48
N GLN A 326 -10.37 -15.83 4.22
CA GLN A 326 -9.07 -16.22 3.70
C GLN A 326 -8.07 -15.07 3.70
N LEU A 327 -8.52 -13.87 3.32
CA LEU A 327 -7.67 -12.69 3.13
C LEU A 327 -7.25 -12.05 4.45
N PHE A 328 -8.09 -12.11 5.48
CA PHE A 328 -7.88 -11.38 6.74
C PHE A 328 -6.50 -11.67 7.35
N ARG A 329 -5.99 -12.90 7.25
CA ARG A 329 -4.70 -13.32 7.83
C ARG A 329 -3.48 -12.60 7.26
N TYR A 330 -3.63 -11.90 6.14
CA TYR A 330 -2.57 -11.14 5.48
C TYR A 330 -2.57 -9.65 5.85
N TYR A 331 -3.58 -9.18 6.58
CA TYR A 331 -3.74 -7.79 6.98
C TYR A 331 -4.02 -7.69 8.47
N GLY A 332 -3.40 -6.73 9.15
CA GLY A 332 -3.44 -6.73 10.62
C GLY A 332 -2.56 -7.85 11.20
N LEU A 333 -2.57 -7.96 12.53
CA LEU A 333 -1.86 -9.00 13.26
C LEU A 333 -2.85 -9.92 13.96
N THR A 334 -2.73 -11.21 13.70
CA THR A 334 -3.47 -12.27 14.40
C THR A 334 -2.84 -12.53 15.77
N GLU A 335 -3.55 -13.25 16.63
CA GLU A 335 -3.01 -13.66 17.93
C GLU A 335 -1.71 -14.46 17.81
N GLY A 336 -1.59 -15.29 16.77
CA GLY A 336 -0.36 -16.02 16.47
C GLY A 336 0.80 -15.09 16.11
N ASP A 337 0.55 -14.05 15.33
CA ASP A 337 1.57 -13.06 14.99
C ASP A 337 2.04 -12.27 16.22
N ILE A 338 1.11 -11.86 17.09
CA ILE A 338 1.43 -11.16 18.34
C ILE A 338 2.26 -12.05 19.26
N SER A 339 1.93 -13.34 19.34
CA SER A 339 2.69 -14.31 20.13
C SER A 339 4.13 -14.48 19.60
N ILE A 340 4.31 -14.48 18.27
CA ILE A 340 5.64 -14.51 17.64
C ILE A 340 6.42 -13.23 17.98
N LEU A 341 5.78 -12.06 17.88
CA LEU A 341 6.41 -10.79 18.22
C LEU A 341 6.80 -10.73 19.71
N ALA A 342 5.91 -11.11 20.63
CA ALA A 342 6.17 -11.14 22.06
C ALA A 342 7.43 -11.95 22.42
N ARG A 343 7.61 -13.12 21.80
CA ARG A 343 8.82 -13.95 22.00
C ARG A 343 10.09 -13.30 21.47
N ARG A 344 10.03 -12.49 20.41
CA ARG A 344 11.23 -11.88 19.79
C ARG A 344 11.72 -10.63 20.51
N PHE A 345 10.84 -9.90 21.15
CA PHE A 345 11.18 -8.62 21.77
C PHE A 345 11.70 -8.75 23.22
N ASP A 346 11.68 -9.96 23.80
CA ASP A 346 12.27 -10.34 25.10
C ASP A 346 11.95 -9.38 26.27
N LYS A 347 10.86 -8.63 26.13
CA LYS A 347 10.30 -7.73 27.14
C LYS A 347 9.11 -8.42 27.77
N GLN A 348 8.80 -8.09 29.03
CA GLN A 348 7.54 -8.46 29.70
C GLN A 348 6.36 -7.75 29.02
N ILE A 349 6.07 -8.11 27.77
CA ILE A 349 5.01 -7.53 26.97
C ILE A 349 3.70 -8.17 27.40
N ASN A 350 2.80 -7.35 27.94
CA ASN A 350 1.47 -7.79 28.26
C ASN A 350 0.63 -7.88 26.98
N ILE A 351 0.46 -9.10 26.46
CA ILE A 351 -0.38 -9.38 25.28
C ILE A 351 -1.82 -8.90 25.50
N THR A 352 -2.32 -8.95 26.73
CA THR A 352 -3.67 -8.47 27.07
C THR A 352 -3.79 -6.97 26.85
N ASP A 353 -2.77 -6.19 27.23
CA ASP A 353 -2.76 -4.75 27.01
C ASP A 353 -2.70 -4.42 25.51
N VAL A 354 -1.88 -5.13 24.75
CA VAL A 354 -1.82 -4.99 23.27
C VAL A 354 -3.19 -5.24 22.66
N LYS A 355 -3.88 -6.31 23.08
CA LYS A 355 -5.22 -6.64 22.60
C LYS A 355 -6.25 -5.56 22.96
N ASN A 356 -6.21 -5.04 24.19
CA ASN A 356 -7.12 -4.00 24.66
C ASN A 356 -6.89 -2.65 23.96
N TRP A 357 -5.63 -2.32 23.65
CA TRP A 357 -5.27 -1.04 23.02
C TRP A 357 -5.41 -1.05 21.50
N TYR A 358 -4.98 -2.11 20.83
CA TYR A 358 -4.80 -2.13 19.38
C TYR A 358 -5.60 -3.24 18.67
N GLY A 359 -6.24 -4.14 19.44
CA GLY A 359 -7.00 -5.29 18.96
C GLY A 359 -8.48 -5.04 18.69
N GLY A 360 -9.27 -6.11 18.78
CA GLY A 360 -10.73 -6.05 18.73
C GLY A 360 -11.32 -5.73 17.36
N TYR A 361 -10.57 -5.87 16.27
CA TYR A 361 -11.16 -5.83 14.93
C TYR A 361 -11.59 -7.23 14.52
N THR A 362 -12.90 -7.47 14.46
CA THR A 362 -13.46 -8.80 14.18
C THR A 362 -13.73 -9.03 12.70
N VAL A 363 -13.42 -10.24 12.25
CA VAL A 363 -13.89 -10.76 10.95
C VAL A 363 -15.28 -11.35 11.13
N THR A 364 -16.25 -10.86 10.37
CA THR A 364 -17.70 -10.99 10.62
C THR A 364 -18.23 -12.41 10.78
N ARG A 365 -17.57 -13.43 10.21
CA ARG A 365 -18.09 -14.81 10.16
C ARG A 365 -17.45 -15.78 11.15
N GLU A 366 -16.17 -15.58 11.46
CA GLU A 366 -15.40 -16.53 12.28
C GLU A 366 -14.93 -15.91 13.61
N CYS A 367 -15.32 -14.67 13.93
CA CYS A 367 -14.95 -13.96 15.15
C CYS A 367 -13.43 -13.89 15.39
N HIS A 368 -12.61 -13.97 14.34
CA HIS A 368 -11.17 -13.76 14.44
C HIS A 368 -10.89 -12.31 14.82
N ASN A 369 -10.06 -12.12 15.84
CA ASN A 369 -9.62 -10.80 16.28
C ASN A 369 -8.29 -10.42 15.64
N LEU A 370 -8.27 -9.24 15.02
CA LEU A 370 -7.09 -8.62 14.46
C LEU A 370 -6.66 -7.43 15.32
N CYS A 371 -5.35 -7.24 15.41
CA CYS A 371 -4.74 -6.02 15.91
C CYS A 371 -4.23 -5.15 14.77
N ASN A 372 -4.30 -3.82 14.95
CA ASN A 372 -3.75 -2.86 14.01
C ASN A 372 -2.23 -3.06 13.91
N THR A 373 -1.71 -3.37 12.71
CA THR A 373 -0.28 -3.66 12.52
C THR A 373 0.58 -2.48 12.93
N ARG A 374 0.28 -1.27 12.46
CA ARG A 374 1.09 -0.07 12.74
C ARG A 374 1.15 0.22 14.24
N SER A 375 -0.01 0.34 14.89
CA SER A 375 -0.05 0.69 16.31
C SER A 375 0.61 -0.39 17.18
N THR A 376 0.37 -1.66 16.86
CA THR A 376 0.98 -2.78 17.58
C THR A 376 2.50 -2.80 17.41
N LEU A 377 3.02 -2.69 16.18
CA LEU A 377 4.46 -2.67 15.94
C LEU A 377 5.13 -1.45 16.58
N SER A 378 4.49 -0.28 16.58
CA SER A 378 4.98 0.89 17.31
C SER A 378 5.11 0.61 18.81
N TYR A 379 4.13 -0.05 19.43
CA TYR A 379 4.23 -0.48 20.82
C TYR A 379 5.36 -1.49 21.04
N PHE A 380 5.56 -2.47 20.16
CA PHE A 380 6.69 -3.41 20.28
C PHE A 380 8.05 -2.70 20.23
N GLY A 381 8.17 -1.66 19.40
CA GLY A 381 9.37 -0.84 19.31
C GLY A 381 9.61 0.04 20.55
N THR A 382 8.59 0.76 21.02
CA THR A 382 8.72 1.77 22.08
C THR A 382 8.53 1.21 23.49
N GLY A 383 7.65 0.22 23.66
CA GLY A 383 7.13 -0.25 24.95
C GLY A 383 6.00 0.60 25.55
N GLU A 384 5.56 1.67 24.86
CA GLU A 384 4.59 2.62 25.42
C GLU A 384 3.16 2.37 24.91
N LEU A 385 2.21 2.18 25.83
CA LEU A 385 0.78 2.12 25.49
C LEU A 385 0.24 3.54 25.27
N LYS A 386 0.06 3.91 24.01
CA LYS A 386 -0.48 5.22 23.60
C LYS A 386 -1.20 5.15 22.26
N LEU A 387 -1.83 6.27 21.91
CA LEU A 387 -2.46 6.49 20.60
C LEU A 387 -1.36 6.67 19.54
N TYR A 388 -1.22 5.70 18.64
CA TYR A 388 -0.26 5.70 17.52
C TYR A 388 -0.87 6.10 16.20
N ARG A 389 -2.20 6.09 16.08
CA ARG A 389 -2.93 6.65 14.93
C ARG A 389 -3.54 8.01 15.24
N ASN A 390 -3.86 8.77 14.19
CA ASN A 390 -4.51 10.08 14.31
C ASN A 390 -5.59 10.17 13.22
N GLU A 391 -6.57 9.29 13.30
CA GLU A 391 -7.62 9.21 12.28
C GLU A 391 -8.66 10.33 12.46
N SER A 392 -8.89 10.79 13.69
CA SER A 392 -9.86 11.85 13.99
C SER A 392 -9.59 13.14 13.21
N HIS A 393 -8.32 13.52 13.02
CA HIS A 393 -7.93 14.72 12.29
C HIS A 393 -8.40 14.70 10.82
N LYS A 394 -8.50 13.52 10.20
CA LYS A 394 -8.95 13.40 8.80
C LYS A 394 -10.43 13.71 8.61
N PHE A 395 -11.20 13.79 9.70
CA PHE A 395 -12.64 13.97 9.72
C PHE A 395 -13.08 15.24 10.45
N GLU A 396 -12.17 16.20 10.66
CA GLU A 396 -12.50 17.44 11.39
C GLU A 396 -13.64 18.24 10.75
N ASN A 397 -13.75 18.23 9.43
CA ASN A 397 -14.85 18.91 8.72
C ASN A 397 -16.23 18.27 8.98
N LEU A 398 -16.26 17.04 9.49
CA LEU A 398 -17.49 16.39 9.97
C LEU A 398 -17.86 16.78 11.41
N LYS A 399 -16.99 17.48 12.17
CA LYS A 399 -17.30 17.91 13.55
C LYS A 399 -18.60 18.71 13.63
N LYS A 400 -18.85 19.58 12.65
CA LYS A 400 -20.10 20.36 12.56
C LYS A 400 -21.34 19.46 12.45
N ILE A 401 -21.24 18.37 11.69
CA ILE A 401 -22.29 17.36 11.56
C ILE A 401 -22.47 16.59 12.86
N PHE A 402 -21.38 16.19 13.51
CA PHE A 402 -21.45 15.44 14.77
C PHE A 402 -22.03 16.25 15.93
N ASN A 403 -22.02 17.58 15.86
CA ASN A 403 -22.72 18.44 16.82
C ASN A 403 -24.25 18.38 16.71
N HIS A 404 -24.80 17.86 15.60
CA HIS A 404 -26.24 17.62 15.49
C HIS A 404 -26.66 16.49 16.44
N LYS A 405 -27.65 16.75 17.32
CA LYS A 405 -28.05 15.85 18.43
C LYS A 405 -28.37 14.39 18.00
N SER A 406 -28.83 14.19 16.77
CA SER A 406 -29.06 12.83 16.22
C SER A 406 -27.76 12.11 15.85
N MET A 407 -26.81 12.81 15.22
CA MET A 407 -25.50 12.24 14.85
C MET A 407 -24.61 12.00 16.06
N ARG A 408 -24.59 12.94 17.02
CA ARG A 408 -23.86 12.77 18.28
C ARG A 408 -24.27 11.48 18.99
N ARG A 409 -25.58 11.21 19.07
CA ARG A 409 -26.12 9.98 19.67
C ARG A 409 -25.74 8.73 18.88
N ASN A 410 -25.77 8.76 17.54
CA ASN A 410 -25.37 7.60 16.74
C ASN A 410 -23.88 7.27 16.88
N VAL A 411 -23.02 8.29 17.00
CA VAL A 411 -21.57 8.11 17.18
C VAL A 411 -21.21 7.76 18.63
N GLN A 412 -21.98 8.18 19.64
CA GLN A 412 -21.74 7.84 21.05
C GLN A 412 -22.35 6.50 21.47
N ASN A 413 -23.58 6.20 21.04
CA ASN A 413 -24.37 5.02 21.41
C ASN A 413 -24.41 3.96 20.29
N ASN A 414 -23.38 3.94 19.44
CA ASN A 414 -23.24 3.07 18.26
C ASN A 414 -23.35 1.57 18.55
N THR A 415 -23.26 1.15 19.82
CA THR A 415 -23.40 -0.26 20.19
C THR A 415 -24.76 -0.82 19.82
N ARG A 416 -25.77 -0.07 19.37
CA ARG A 416 -27.07 -0.62 18.91
C ARG A 416 -27.32 -0.51 17.41
N THR A 417 -26.41 0.11 16.66
CA THR A 417 -26.59 0.36 15.22
C THR A 417 -26.14 -0.83 14.40
N THR A 418 -26.96 -1.25 13.43
CA THR A 418 -26.61 -2.30 12.47
C THR A 418 -26.35 -1.66 11.11
N LEU A 419 -25.24 -2.01 10.47
CA LEU A 419 -24.94 -1.55 9.11
C LEU A 419 -24.99 -2.71 8.12
N ASP A 420 -25.47 -2.42 6.91
CA ASP A 420 -25.26 -3.34 5.79
C ASP A 420 -23.85 -3.15 5.25
N THR A 421 -22.90 -3.90 5.82
CA THR A 421 -21.50 -3.81 5.41
C THR A 421 -21.29 -4.36 4.00
N GLY A 422 -22.22 -5.12 3.40
CA GLY A 422 -22.01 -5.69 2.06
C GLY A 422 -22.10 -4.68 0.91
N LYS A 423 -22.66 -3.49 1.16
CA LYS A 423 -22.93 -2.50 0.11
C LYS A 423 -21.69 -1.72 -0.30
N LYS A 424 -21.46 -1.67 -1.62
CA LYS A 424 -20.50 -0.74 -2.22
C LYS A 424 -21.02 0.69 -2.12
N ILE A 425 -20.10 1.65 -2.04
CA ILE A 425 -20.41 3.07 -2.03
C ILE A 425 -20.46 3.56 -3.48
N GLU A 426 -21.67 3.82 -3.97
CA GLU A 426 -21.86 4.45 -5.28
C GLU A 426 -21.42 5.92 -5.28
N GLN A 427 -20.97 6.39 -6.45
CA GLN A 427 -20.52 7.77 -6.63
C GLN A 427 -21.62 8.79 -6.31
N SER A 428 -22.86 8.51 -6.71
CA SER A 428 -24.03 9.35 -6.42
C SER A 428 -24.29 9.52 -4.93
N HIS A 429 -24.01 8.49 -4.11
CA HIS A 429 -24.14 8.60 -2.65
C HIS A 429 -23.10 9.57 -2.06
N LEU A 430 -21.88 9.58 -2.60
CA LEU A 430 -20.84 10.52 -2.18
C LEU A 430 -21.16 11.97 -2.59
N GLU A 431 -21.72 12.17 -3.78
CA GLU A 431 -22.20 13.48 -4.24
C GLU A 431 -23.32 14.01 -3.36
N HIS A 432 -24.33 13.18 -3.08
CA HIS A 432 -25.43 13.56 -2.18
C HIS A 432 -24.92 13.88 -0.77
N LEU A 433 -24.03 13.05 -0.22
CA LEU A 433 -23.43 13.28 1.09
C LEU A 433 -22.64 14.60 1.11
N ARG A 434 -21.88 14.91 0.06
CA ARG A 434 -21.15 16.18 -0.05
C ARG A 434 -22.09 17.38 0.04
N LEU A 435 -23.18 17.35 -0.72
CA LEU A 435 -24.21 18.39 -0.68
C LEU A 435 -24.75 18.56 0.74
N ALA A 436 -25.09 17.46 1.41
CA ALA A 436 -25.59 17.50 2.78
C ALA A 436 -24.55 18.00 3.80
N ILE A 437 -23.25 17.79 3.56
CA ILE A 437 -22.17 18.30 4.43
C ILE A 437 -22.07 19.82 4.36
N PHE A 438 -22.18 20.41 3.17
CA PHE A 438 -21.89 21.83 2.95
C PHE A 438 -23.12 22.72 2.74
N ASN A 439 -24.32 22.15 2.58
CA ASN A 439 -25.56 22.90 2.48
C ASN A 439 -26.26 23.00 3.84
N PRO A 440 -26.27 24.17 4.50
CA PRO A 440 -26.87 24.34 5.84
C PRO A 440 -28.40 24.15 5.86
N LYS A 441 -29.06 24.15 4.70
CA LYS A 441 -30.53 23.94 4.59
C LYS A 441 -30.91 22.46 4.44
N GLN A 442 -29.94 21.58 4.15
CA GLN A 442 -30.20 20.17 3.87
C GLN A 442 -30.09 19.35 5.16
N THR A 443 -31.11 18.54 5.45
CA THR A 443 -31.08 17.61 6.59
C THR A 443 -30.47 16.29 6.18
N LEU A 444 -29.65 15.69 7.06
CA LEU A 444 -29.04 14.38 6.81
C LEU A 444 -30.12 13.29 6.78
N THR A 445 -30.24 12.62 5.64
CA THR A 445 -31.11 11.46 5.45
C THR A 445 -30.61 10.27 6.26
N ILE A 446 -31.40 9.19 6.37
CA ILE A 446 -30.94 7.94 7.00
C ILE A 446 -29.74 7.38 6.23
N SER A 447 -29.80 7.40 4.90
CA SER A 447 -28.72 6.93 4.02
C SER A 447 -27.41 7.69 4.22
N ASP A 448 -27.47 9.02 4.43
CA ASP A 448 -26.26 9.81 4.69
C ASP A 448 -25.60 9.42 6.01
N LYS A 449 -26.41 9.15 7.04
CA LYS A 449 -25.92 8.75 8.36
C LYS A 449 -25.27 7.37 8.30
N ASP A 450 -25.90 6.42 7.62
CA ASP A 450 -25.36 5.08 7.42
C ASP A 450 -24.05 5.13 6.63
N LEU A 451 -23.97 5.97 5.60
CA LEU A 451 -22.74 6.19 4.83
C LEU A 451 -21.61 6.80 5.68
N ILE A 452 -21.91 7.78 6.55
CA ILE A 452 -20.93 8.33 7.49
C ILE A 452 -20.42 7.24 8.44
N LEU A 453 -21.33 6.43 9.00
CA LEU A 453 -20.94 5.33 9.90
C LEU A 453 -20.13 4.26 9.18
N GLN A 454 -20.46 3.96 7.92
CA GLN A 454 -19.69 3.05 7.06
C GLN A 454 -18.28 3.59 6.79
N ILE A 455 -18.13 4.89 6.49
CA ILE A 455 -16.82 5.55 6.34
C ILE A 455 -16.00 5.44 7.62
N LEU A 456 -16.62 5.65 8.79
CA LEU A 456 -15.95 5.53 10.09
C LEU A 456 -15.55 4.06 10.39
N LEU A 457 -16.38 3.08 10.03
CA LEU A 457 -16.05 1.66 10.11
C LEU A 457 -14.84 1.32 9.22
N ASP A 458 -14.85 1.77 7.97
CA ASP A 458 -13.76 1.54 7.00
C ASP A 458 -12.44 2.22 7.42
N HIS A 459 -12.52 3.23 8.32
CA HIS A 459 -11.37 3.87 8.96
C HIS A 459 -10.99 3.26 10.31
N GLY A 460 -11.70 2.22 10.75
CA GLY A 460 -11.41 1.49 11.97
C GLY A 460 -11.73 2.25 13.26
N PHE A 461 -12.65 3.22 13.22
CA PHE A 461 -13.29 3.75 14.43
C PHE A 461 -14.23 2.72 15.04
N TYR A 462 -14.83 1.88 14.19
CA TYR A 462 -15.71 0.79 14.58
C TYR A 462 -15.23 -0.55 14.02
N SER A 463 -15.72 -1.61 14.63
CA SER A 463 -15.78 -2.94 14.05
C SER A 463 -17.22 -3.46 14.13
N VAL A 464 -17.48 -4.64 13.58
CA VAL A 464 -18.80 -5.25 13.51
C VAL A 464 -18.78 -6.64 14.14
N LYS A 465 -19.81 -6.92 14.93
CA LYS A 465 -20.08 -8.23 15.54
C LYS A 465 -21.55 -8.59 15.31
N ASP A 466 -21.93 -9.86 15.43
CA ASP A 466 -23.31 -10.35 15.58
C ASP A 466 -24.38 -9.58 14.77
N LYS A 467 -24.70 -10.04 13.55
CA LYS A 467 -25.66 -9.40 12.64
C LYS A 467 -25.27 -7.95 12.25
N ASN A 468 -23.97 -7.71 12.01
CA ASN A 468 -23.40 -6.40 11.60
C ASN A 468 -23.65 -5.24 12.58
N ARG A 469 -23.76 -5.54 13.87
CA ARG A 469 -23.88 -4.55 14.93
C ARG A 469 -22.52 -3.87 15.17
N LEU A 470 -22.50 -2.54 15.14
CA LEU A 470 -21.29 -1.77 15.38
C LEU A 470 -20.86 -1.81 16.84
N TYR A 471 -19.55 -1.79 17.05
CA TYR A 471 -18.95 -1.55 18.36
C TYR A 471 -17.58 -0.88 18.24
N VAL A 472 -17.11 -0.28 19.33
CA VAL A 472 -15.78 0.31 19.41
C VAL A 472 -14.76 -0.79 19.72
N PRO A 473 -13.79 -1.05 18.84
CA PRO A 473 -12.95 -2.25 18.90
C PRO A 473 -11.93 -2.22 20.05
N ASN A 474 -11.41 -1.05 20.39
CA ASN A 474 -10.29 -0.92 21.33
C ASN A 474 -10.20 0.50 21.92
N ILE A 475 -9.28 0.68 22.87
CA ILE A 475 -9.01 1.97 23.52
C ILE A 475 -8.56 3.03 22.49
N GLU A 476 -7.74 2.64 21.51
CA GLU A 476 -7.25 3.58 20.49
C GLU A 476 -8.40 4.20 19.66
N ALA A 477 -9.36 3.38 19.24
CA ALA A 477 -10.59 3.80 18.58
C ALA A 477 -11.50 4.64 19.45
N MET A 478 -11.65 4.28 20.72
CA MET A 478 -12.40 5.09 21.67
C MET A 478 -11.81 6.52 21.77
N LEU A 479 -10.48 6.65 21.83
CA LEU A 479 -9.81 7.95 21.91
C LEU A 479 -9.98 8.76 20.63
N ASP A 480 -9.88 8.13 19.45
CA ASP A 480 -10.16 8.81 18.17
C ASP A 480 -11.62 9.31 18.10
N ILE A 481 -12.60 8.50 18.52
CA ILE A 481 -14.02 8.92 18.57
C ILE A 481 -14.19 10.10 19.53
N LYS A 482 -13.56 10.06 20.71
CA LYS A 482 -13.64 11.16 21.69
C LYS A 482 -13.04 12.47 21.15
N LYS A 483 -11.99 12.40 20.33
CA LYS A 483 -11.40 13.59 19.67
C LYS A 483 -12.24 14.13 18.52
N LEU A 484 -13.08 13.28 17.93
CA LEU A 484 -13.96 13.60 16.81
C LEU A 484 -15.25 14.32 17.28
N LEU A 485 -15.71 14.02 18.49
CA LEU A 485 -16.92 14.57 19.14
C LEU A 485 -16.66 15.80 20.01
#